data_AF-A0A0D0AYJ1-F1
#
_entry.id   AF-A0A0D0AYJ1-F1
#
_cell.length_a   1.000
_cell.length_b   1.000
_cell.length_c   1.000
_cell.angle_alpha   90.00
_cell.angle_beta   90.00
_cell.angle_gamma   90.00
#
_symmetry.space_group_name_H-M   'P 1'
#
loop_
_entity.id
_entity.type
_entity.pdbx_description
1 polymer ?
#
loop_
_entity_poly.entity_id
_entity_poly.type
_entity_poly.pdbx_seq_one_letter_code
_entity_poly.pdbx_strand_id
1 'polypeptide(L)'
;SLAFGTASLPAYDGTSITSNQDIVVVTINYRTNVFGFPGAPDLPLQANNLGFLDQELALEWVRLNIAQFGGDPTQITIMGQSAGGESVSGLVIRHPIDPPFRAAIIFSGS
;
A
#
# COMPACT_ATOMS: atom_id res chain seq x y z
N SER A 1 13.07 3.33 5.41
CA SER A 1 13.83 2.13 5.01
C SER A 1 12.88 0.97 4.78
N LEU A 2 12.99 0.30 3.63
CA LEU A 2 12.12 -0.82 3.19
C LEU A 2 12.58 -2.19 3.73
N ALA A 3 13.32 -2.20 4.85
CA ALA A 3 14.00 -3.39 5.37
C ALA A 3 13.11 -4.30 6.23
N PHE A 4 12.10 -3.75 6.91
CA PHE A 4 11.25 -4.49 7.85
C PHE A 4 9.90 -3.80 8.02
N GLY A 5 8.92 -4.53 8.54
CA GLY A 5 7.56 -4.07 8.82
C GLY A 5 6.57 -5.21 8.69
N THR A 6 5.39 -5.07 9.31
CA THR A 6 4.27 -6.00 9.14
C THR A 6 2.95 -5.27 9.38
N ALA A 7 1.92 -5.63 8.62
CA ALA A 7 0.55 -5.17 8.84
C ALA A 7 -0.05 -5.66 10.17
N SER A 8 0.53 -6.69 10.78
CA SER A 8 0.00 -7.31 12.00
C SER A 8 0.43 -6.63 13.31
N LEU A 9 1.08 -5.46 13.25
CA LEU A 9 1.45 -4.72 14.47
C LEU A 9 0.18 -4.20 15.17
N PRO A 10 0.09 -4.27 16.51
CA PRO A 10 -1.07 -3.75 17.25
C PRO A 10 -1.36 -2.26 16.99
N ALA A 11 -0.32 -1.47 16.66
CA ALA A 11 -0.46 -0.06 16.31
C ALA A 11 -1.25 0.18 15.01
N TYR A 12 -1.43 -0.85 14.18
CA TYR A 12 -2.18 -0.79 12.92
C TYR A 12 -3.54 -1.50 13.02
N ASP A 13 -3.98 -1.89 14.22
CA ASP A 13 -5.32 -2.41 14.44
C ASP A 13 -6.37 -1.33 14.11
N GLY A 14 -7.18 -1.61 13.09
CA GLY A 14 -8.23 -0.72 12.60
C GLY A 14 -9.47 -0.66 13.49
N THR A 15 -9.61 -1.53 14.49
CA THR A 15 -10.85 -1.68 15.27
C THR A 15 -11.35 -0.35 15.85
N SER A 16 -10.45 0.47 16.38
CA SER A 16 -10.83 1.77 16.97
C SER A 16 -11.40 2.73 15.92
N ILE A 17 -10.73 2.91 14.78
CA ILE A 17 -11.19 3.86 13.76
C ILE A 17 -12.48 3.38 13.08
N THR A 18 -12.60 2.08 12.78
CA THR A 18 -13.82 1.52 12.15
C THR A 18 -15.01 1.52 13.10
N SER A 19 -14.79 1.53 14.43
CA SER A 19 -15.89 1.66 15.40
C SER A 19 -16.44 3.09 15.50
N ASN A 20 -15.66 4.08 15.07
CA ASN A 20 -16.01 5.50 15.19
C ASN A 20 -16.32 6.16 13.84
N GLN A 21 -15.99 5.52 12.72
CA GLN A 21 -16.14 6.04 11.37
C GLN A 21 -16.72 4.94 10.47
N ASP A 22 -17.60 5.32 9.55
CA ASP A 22 -18.20 4.40 8.58
C ASP A 22 -17.23 4.16 7.40
N ILE A 23 -16.18 3.38 7.68
CA ILE A 23 -15.11 3.07 6.72
C ILE A 23 -14.69 1.60 6.82
N VAL A 24 -14.14 1.09 5.71
CA VAL A 24 -13.42 -0.19 5.70
C VAL A 24 -11.93 0.08 5.77
N VAL A 25 -11.24 -0.59 6.70
CA VAL A 25 -9.77 -0.54 6.81
C VAL A 25 -9.17 -1.81 6.23
N VAL A 26 -8.21 -1.66 5.32
CA VAL A 26 -7.42 -2.76 4.77
C VAL A 26 -5.95 -2.50 5.08
N THR A 27 -5.28 -3.47 5.70
CA THR A 27 -3.83 -3.48 5.90
C THR A 27 -3.22 -4.62 5.08
N ILE A 28 -2.04 -4.38 4.50
CA ILE A 28 -1.42 -5.31 3.56
C ILE A 28 0.01 -5.64 4.00
N ASN A 29 0.43 -6.87 3.75
CA ASN A 29 1.84 -7.21 3.78
C ASN A 29 2.41 -7.15 2.36
N TYR A 30 3.64 -6.69 2.23
CA TYR A 30 4.42 -6.72 1.00
C TYR A 30 5.84 -7.18 1.31
N ARG A 31 6.55 -7.72 0.33
CA ARG A 31 7.94 -8.15 0.55
C ARG A 31 8.83 -6.96 0.89
N THR A 32 9.63 -7.13 1.94
CA THR A 32 10.65 -6.17 2.40
C THR A 32 12.04 -6.73 2.14
N ASN A 33 13.09 -5.95 2.46
CA ASN A 33 14.51 -6.33 2.36
C ASN A 33 14.90 -6.91 0.97
N VAL A 34 15.93 -7.76 0.92
CA VAL A 34 16.38 -8.45 -0.30
C VAL A 34 15.28 -9.24 -1.02
N PHE A 35 14.24 -9.69 -0.32
CA PHE A 35 13.13 -10.43 -0.93
C PHE A 35 12.19 -9.53 -1.74
N GLY A 36 12.04 -8.26 -1.34
CA GLY A 36 11.26 -7.27 -2.08
C GLY A 36 12.10 -6.39 -3.00
N PHE A 37 13.36 -6.15 -2.62
CA PHE A 37 14.26 -5.17 -3.23
C PHE A 37 15.69 -5.74 -3.32
N PRO A 38 15.93 -6.77 -4.16
CA PRO A 38 17.21 -7.47 -4.20
C PRO A 38 18.37 -6.61 -4.73
N GLY A 39 18.10 -5.59 -5.55
CA GLY A 39 19.13 -4.70 -6.11
C GLY A 39 20.16 -5.41 -6.98
N ALA A 40 19.81 -6.56 -7.59
CA ALA A 40 20.71 -7.35 -8.40
C ALA A 40 20.80 -6.77 -9.82
N PRO A 41 22.00 -6.41 -10.31
CA PRO A 41 22.18 -5.77 -11.61
C PRO A 41 21.84 -6.69 -12.79
N ASP A 42 21.94 -8.01 -12.61
CA ASP A 42 21.64 -9.01 -13.64
C ASP A 42 20.14 -9.33 -13.75
N LEU A 43 19.32 -8.83 -12.82
CA LEU A 43 17.87 -9.00 -12.87
C LEU A 43 17.22 -7.88 -13.69
N PRO A 44 16.11 -8.17 -14.40
CA PRO A 44 15.28 -7.13 -14.99
C PRO A 44 14.86 -6.09 -13.95
N LEU A 45 14.73 -4.81 -14.34
CA LEU A 45 14.37 -3.73 -13.42
C LEU A 45 13.09 -4.01 -12.62
N GLN A 46 12.12 -4.70 -13.22
CA GLN A 46 10.87 -5.08 -12.56
C GLN A 46 11.10 -6.10 -11.43
N ALA A 47 12.10 -6.96 -11.57
CA ALA A 47 12.48 -7.93 -10.54
C ALA A 47 13.29 -7.31 -9.39
N ASN A 48 13.66 -6.01 -9.50
CA ASN A 48 14.31 -5.27 -8.42
C ASN A 48 13.33 -4.52 -7.50
N ASN A 49 12.04 -4.44 -7.87
CA ASN A 49 11.02 -3.66 -7.15
C ASN A 49 9.79 -4.52 -6.77
N LEU A 50 10.03 -5.79 -6.48
CA LEU A 50 8.99 -6.78 -6.19
C LEU A 50 8.09 -6.36 -5.02
N GLY A 51 8.64 -5.71 -4.00
CA GLY A 51 7.85 -5.18 -2.88
C GLY A 51 6.85 -4.10 -3.29
N PHE A 52 7.19 -3.24 -4.26
CA PHE A 52 6.24 -2.26 -4.80
C PHE A 52 5.18 -2.93 -5.68
N LEU A 53 5.57 -3.95 -6.46
CA LEU A 53 4.62 -4.72 -7.25
C LEU A 53 3.60 -5.48 -6.38
N ASP A 54 4.02 -5.96 -5.20
CA ASP A 54 3.10 -6.56 -4.23
C ASP A 54 2.05 -5.55 -3.75
N GLN A 55 2.44 -4.28 -3.53
CA GLN A 55 1.53 -3.22 -3.10
C GLN A 55 0.53 -2.86 -4.20
N GLU A 56 0.98 -2.78 -5.46
CA GLU A 56 0.10 -2.58 -6.62
C GLU A 56 -0.91 -3.72 -6.77
N LEU A 57 -0.44 -4.96 -6.67
CA LEU A 57 -1.30 -6.14 -6.74
C LEU A 57 -2.33 -6.14 -5.61
N ALA A 58 -1.93 -5.77 -4.39
CA ALA A 58 -2.85 -5.66 -3.27
C ALA A 58 -3.87 -4.54 -3.47
N LEU A 59 -3.47 -3.40 -4.04
CA LEU A 59 -4.38 -2.29 -4.36
C LEU A 59 -5.38 -2.67 -5.44
N GLU A 60 -4.95 -3.38 -6.49
CA GLU A 60 -5.83 -3.95 -7.50
C GLU A 60 -6.83 -4.92 -6.86
N TRP A 61 -6.35 -5.82 -6.00
CA TRP A 61 -7.21 -6.74 -5.27
C TRP A 61 -8.26 -5.99 -4.44
N VAL A 62 -7.87 -4.94 -3.71
CA VAL A 62 -8.81 -4.10 -2.95
C VAL A 62 -9.84 -3.48 -3.90
N ARG A 63 -9.41 -2.84 -4.99
CA ARG A 63 -10.33 -2.21 -5.96
C ARG A 63 -11.34 -3.21 -6.54
N LEU A 64 -10.93 -4.44 -6.81
CA LEU A 64 -11.80 -5.47 -7.38
C LEU A 64 -12.76 -6.10 -6.36
N ASN A 65 -12.42 -6.08 -5.07
CA ASN A 65 -13.13 -6.88 -4.06
C ASN A 65 -13.80 -6.07 -2.95
N ILE A 66 -13.41 -4.83 -2.69
CA ILE A 66 -13.83 -4.09 -1.49
C ILE A 66 -15.34 -3.88 -1.38
N ALA A 67 -16.04 -3.85 -2.53
CA ALA A 67 -17.51 -3.80 -2.57
C ALA A 67 -18.18 -4.97 -1.82
N GLN A 68 -17.58 -6.15 -1.84
CA GLN A 68 -18.10 -7.33 -1.12
C GLN A 68 -17.92 -7.22 0.40
N PHE A 69 -17.08 -6.30 0.86
CA PHE A 69 -16.84 -5.99 2.27
C PHE A 69 -17.58 -4.72 2.72
N GLY A 70 -18.44 -4.16 1.86
CA GLY A 70 -19.21 -2.94 2.15
C GLY A 70 -18.47 -1.63 1.85
N GLY A 71 -17.28 -1.66 1.25
CA GLY A 71 -16.57 -0.46 0.82
C GLY A 71 -16.93 -0.02 -0.60
N ASP A 72 -16.57 1.21 -0.97
CA ASP A 72 -16.75 1.73 -2.33
C ASP A 72 -15.40 1.74 -3.08
N PRO A 73 -15.25 0.99 -4.20
CA PRO A 73 -14.00 0.92 -4.95
C PRO A 73 -13.60 2.26 -5.61
N THR A 74 -14.51 3.24 -5.68
CA THR A 74 -14.22 4.60 -6.17
C THR A 74 -13.74 5.56 -5.05
N GLN A 75 -13.80 5.13 -3.79
CA GLN A 75 -13.51 5.96 -2.61
C GLN A 75 -12.24 5.50 -1.86
N ILE A 76 -11.35 4.76 -2.52
CA ILE A 76 -10.13 4.24 -1.91
C ILE A 76 -9.18 5.39 -1.54
N THR A 77 -8.76 5.47 -0.29
CA THR A 77 -7.67 6.36 0.17
C THR A 77 -6.47 5.51 0.57
N ILE A 78 -5.31 5.74 -0.05
CA ILE A 78 -4.06 5.07 0.33
C ILE A 78 -3.35 5.88 1.43
N MET A 79 -2.76 5.18 2.40
CA MET A 79 -2.10 5.81 3.55
C MET A 79 -0.85 5.04 3.93
N GLY A 80 0.21 5.75 4.32
CA GLY A 80 1.44 5.13 4.78
C GLY A 80 2.33 6.05 5.62
N GLN A 81 3.18 5.44 6.45
CA GLN A 81 4.13 6.12 7.33
C GLN A 81 5.57 5.67 7.05
N SER A 82 6.54 6.59 7.11
CA SER A 82 7.96 6.32 6.80
C SER A 82 8.14 5.67 5.43
N ALA A 83 8.67 4.45 5.36
CA ALA A 83 8.79 3.69 4.12
C ALA A 83 7.43 3.39 3.45
N GLY A 84 6.35 3.29 4.24
CA GLY A 84 4.99 3.25 3.70
C GLY A 84 4.56 4.59 3.12
N GLY A 85 5.04 5.71 3.66
CA GLY A 85 4.83 7.03 3.08
C GLY A 85 5.54 7.19 1.73
N GLU A 86 6.81 6.76 1.65
CA GLU A 86 7.57 6.67 0.38
C GLU A 86 6.84 5.79 -0.65
N SER A 87 6.26 4.67 -0.19
CA SER A 87 5.45 3.77 -1.03
C SER A 87 4.19 4.45 -1.58
N VAL A 88 3.48 5.22 -0.75
CA VAL A 88 2.31 6.01 -1.18
C VAL A 88 2.71 7.08 -2.19
N SER A 89 3.81 7.80 -1.97
CA SER A 89 4.36 8.74 -2.96
C SER A 89 4.64 8.04 -4.30
N GLY A 90 5.24 6.86 -4.27
CA GLY A 90 5.54 6.05 -5.46
C GLY A 90 4.27 5.70 -6.26
N LEU A 91 3.20 5.28 -5.59
CA LEU A 91 1.91 5.00 -6.23
C LEU A 91 1.29 6.25 -6.87
N VAL A 92 1.37 7.41 -6.21
CA VAL A 92 0.92 8.69 -6.77
C VAL A 92 1.68 9.05 -8.04
N ILE A 93 3.00 8.91 -8.03
CA ILE A 93 3.85 9.21 -9.19
C ILE A 93 3.58 8.23 -10.35
N ARG A 94 3.35 6.96 -10.03
CA ARG A 94 3.14 5.89 -11.02
C ARG A 94 1.79 5.99 -11.73
N HIS A 95 0.78 6.58 -11.10
CA HIS A 95 -0.56 6.73 -11.64
C HIS A 95 -0.96 8.21 -11.81
N PRO A 96 -0.31 8.96 -12.72
CA PRO A 96 -0.55 10.40 -12.89
C PRO A 96 -1.91 10.73 -13.55
N ILE A 97 -2.55 9.74 -14.19
CA ILE A 97 -3.84 9.88 -14.88
C ILE A 97 -4.71 8.69 -14.45
N ASP A 98 -5.95 8.97 -14.04
CA ASP A 98 -6.95 8.00 -13.58
C ASP A 98 -6.41 6.97 -12.57
N PRO A 99 -5.92 7.42 -11.40
CA PRO A 99 -5.37 6.53 -10.39
C PRO A 99 -6.42 5.54 -9.86
N PRO A 100 -6.02 4.31 -9.48
CA PRO A 100 -6.91 3.32 -8.88
C PRO A 100 -7.31 3.65 -7.43
N PHE A 101 -7.09 4.88 -6.98
CA PHE A 101 -7.40 5.42 -5.68
C PHE A 101 -7.81 6.89 -5.82
N ARG A 102 -8.63 7.38 -4.87
CA ARG A 102 -9.18 8.74 -4.85
C ARG A 102 -8.25 9.74 -4.16
N ALA A 103 -7.58 9.33 -3.09
CA ALA A 103 -6.77 10.22 -2.25
C ALA A 103 -5.57 9.49 -1.64
N ALA A 104 -4.60 10.26 -1.16
CA ALA A 104 -3.36 9.78 -0.55
C ALA A 104 -3.03 10.55 0.74
N ILE A 105 -2.58 9.85 1.78
CA ILE A 105 -2.10 10.43 3.03
C ILE A 105 -0.69 9.91 3.31
N ILE A 106 0.27 10.83 3.43
CA ILE A 106 1.69 10.52 3.56
C ILE A 106 2.21 11.04 4.90
N PHE A 107 2.57 10.14 5.80
CA PHE A 107 3.16 10.47 7.10
C PHE A 107 4.68 10.27 7.09
N SER A 108 5.45 11.34 7.22
CA SER A 108 6.91 11.28 7.42
C SER A 108 7.66 10.35 6.44
N GLY A 109 7.28 10.40 5.16
CA GLY A 109 7.92 9.73 4.02
C GLY A 109 7.71 10.61 2.78
N SER A 110 8.57 10.51 1.77
CA SER A 110 8.48 11.34 0.56
C SER A 110 8.99 10.61 -0.66
#